data_AF-A0A2E6N3C9-F1
#
_entry.id   AF-A0A2E6N3C9-F1
#
_cell.length_a   1.000
_cell.length_b   1.000
_cell.length_c   1.000
_cell.angle_alpha   90.00
_cell.angle_beta   90.00
_cell.angle_gamma   90.00
#
_symmetry.space_group_name_H-M   'P 1'
#
loop_
_entity.id
_entity.type
_entity.pdbx_description
1 polymer ?
#
loop_
_entity_poly.entity_id
_entity_poly.type
_entity_poly.pdbx_seq_one_letter_code
_entity_poly.pdbx_strand_id
1 'polypeptide(L)'
;MDISRFKDGLEELVSNYSINMYGRDWDYCFGLSFKYDVRNFNNCRNLVKKLWRKLKKECLIDGIYVMEYGKNGKIYVHGLMICELSNSKVDNLFNKYWSSGGGIYWLDKFDRDKGDYNLYIIEDNYKNDLFDYDIISNLN
;
A
#
# COMPACT_ATOMS: atom_id res chain seq x y z
N MET A 1 7.23 -22.89 -7.83
CA MET A 1 7.05 -22.31 -6.49
C MET A 1 5.56 -22.08 -6.33
N ASP A 2 4.93 -22.65 -5.30
CA ASP A 2 3.47 -22.76 -5.23
C ASP A 2 2.86 -21.44 -4.74
N ILE A 3 2.10 -20.78 -5.62
CA ILE A 3 1.49 -19.46 -5.41
C ILE A 3 0.52 -19.47 -4.23
N SER A 4 -0.11 -20.61 -3.95
CA SER A 4 -1.01 -20.82 -2.81
C SER A 4 -0.34 -20.46 -1.48
N ARG A 5 0.87 -20.96 -1.23
CA ARG A 5 1.61 -20.70 0.02
C ARG A 5 2.03 -19.24 0.20
N PHE A 6 2.28 -18.51 -0.90
CA PHE A 6 2.59 -17.08 -0.85
C PHE A 6 1.36 -16.23 -0.54
N LYS A 7 0.19 -16.65 -1.03
CA LYS A 7 -1.09 -16.00 -0.72
C LYS A 7 -1.45 -16.17 0.75
N ASP A 8 -1.38 -17.40 1.26
CA ASP A 8 -1.67 -17.68 2.67
C ASP A 8 -0.77 -16.84 3.61
N GLY A 9 0.52 -16.72 3.27
CA GLY A 9 1.47 -15.92 4.05
C GLY A 9 1.22 -14.41 3.98
N LEU A 10 0.80 -13.87 2.83
CA LEU A 10 0.45 -12.46 2.70
C LEU A 10 -0.88 -12.15 3.41
N GLU A 11 -1.88 -13.02 3.28
CA GLU A 11 -3.17 -12.87 3.95
C GLU A 11 -3.02 -12.91 5.47
N GLU A 12 -2.23 -13.86 5.98
CA GLU A 12 -1.89 -13.94 7.39
C GLU A 12 -1.14 -12.68 7.86
N LEU A 13 -0.17 -12.21 7.07
CA LEU A 13 0.57 -10.98 7.37
C LEU A 13 -0.36 -9.76 7.43
N VAL A 14 -1.20 -9.57 6.42
CA VAL A 14 -2.14 -8.44 6.33
C VAL A 14 -3.16 -8.47 7.47
N SER A 15 -3.68 -9.65 7.80
CA SER A 15 -4.70 -9.81 8.85
C SER A 15 -4.15 -9.61 10.27
N ASN A 16 -2.88 -9.97 10.50
CA ASN A 16 -2.32 -10.01 11.84
C ASN A 16 -1.35 -8.87 12.16
N TYR A 17 -0.71 -8.24 11.16
CA TYR A 17 0.35 -7.25 11.41
C TYR A 17 -0.11 -6.06 12.24
N SER A 18 -1.22 -5.42 11.86
CA SER A 18 -1.75 -4.25 12.57
C SER A 18 -2.09 -4.59 14.02
N ILE A 19 -2.80 -5.70 14.23
CA ILE A 19 -3.17 -6.20 15.56
C ILE A 19 -1.94 -6.51 16.42
N ASN A 20 -0.97 -7.25 15.87
CA ASN A 20 0.22 -7.67 16.61
C ASN A 20 1.16 -6.52 16.94
N MET A 21 1.32 -5.55 16.03
CA MET A 21 2.27 -4.45 16.19
C MET A 21 1.66 -3.23 16.90
N TYR A 22 0.37 -2.97 16.73
CA TYR A 22 -0.30 -1.75 17.19
C TYR A 22 -1.49 -2.00 18.12
N GLY A 23 -1.89 -3.25 18.34
CA GLY A 23 -3.04 -3.59 19.18
C GLY A 23 -4.39 -3.12 18.63
N ARG A 24 -4.44 -2.73 17.34
CA ARG A 24 -5.64 -2.24 16.66
C ARG A 24 -5.57 -2.52 15.17
N ASP A 25 -6.72 -2.51 14.51
CA ASP A 25 -6.82 -2.77 13.08
C ASP A 25 -6.41 -1.55 12.24
N TRP A 26 -6.34 -1.72 10.93
CA TRP A 26 -5.95 -0.69 9.96
C TRP A 26 -6.83 0.56 10.04
N ASP A 27 -6.24 1.73 9.79
CA ASP A 27 -6.99 3.00 9.76
C ASP A 27 -7.46 3.32 8.32
N TYR A 28 -6.62 3.01 7.32
CA TYR A 28 -6.85 3.39 5.93
C TYR A 28 -6.41 2.31 4.94
N CYS A 29 -7.11 2.27 3.81
CA CYS A 29 -6.65 1.63 2.57
C CYS A 29 -6.23 2.69 1.56
N PHE A 30 -5.17 2.43 0.81
CA PHE A 30 -4.65 3.36 -0.18
C PHE A 30 -4.27 2.66 -1.48
N GLY A 31 -4.28 3.44 -2.55
CA GLY A 31 -3.80 3.06 -3.87
C GLY A 31 -2.95 4.18 -4.45
N LEU A 32 -1.82 3.85 -5.06
CA LEU A 32 -0.94 4.77 -5.75
C LEU A 32 -0.76 4.32 -7.20
N SER A 33 -0.87 5.28 -8.09
CA SER A 33 -0.47 5.13 -9.49
C SER A 33 0.41 6.30 -9.93
N PHE A 34 1.09 6.09 -11.04
CA PHE A 34 2.09 6.99 -11.59
C PHE A 34 1.55 7.63 -12.86
N LYS A 35 1.66 8.96 -13.01
CA LYS A 35 1.38 9.60 -14.31
C LYS A 35 2.39 9.18 -15.37
N TYR A 36 3.63 8.93 -14.96
CA TYR A 36 4.70 8.43 -15.82
C TYR A 36 4.69 6.90 -15.90
N ASP A 37 5.31 6.38 -16.95
CA ASP A 37 5.31 4.94 -17.24
C ASP A 37 6.34 4.18 -16.39
N VAL A 38 5.92 3.76 -15.19
CA VAL A 38 6.74 2.95 -14.28
C VAL A 38 6.44 1.47 -14.50
N ARG A 39 7.41 0.73 -15.04
CA ARG A 39 7.29 -0.71 -15.37
C ARG A 39 8.29 -1.62 -14.65
N ASN A 40 9.05 -1.07 -13.70
CA ASN A 40 10.08 -1.79 -12.95
C ASN A 40 9.87 -1.63 -11.43
N PHE A 41 9.86 -2.75 -10.69
CA PHE A 41 9.62 -2.74 -9.25
C PHE A 41 10.66 -1.96 -8.45
N ASN A 42 11.94 -2.00 -8.83
CA ASN A 42 12.98 -1.22 -8.12
C ASN A 42 12.73 0.29 -8.27
N ASN A 43 12.34 0.75 -9.46
CA ASN A 43 11.99 2.15 -9.68
C ASN A 43 10.73 2.54 -8.88
N CYS A 44 9.71 1.66 -8.88
CA CYS A 44 8.51 1.83 -8.08
C CYS A 44 8.85 1.96 -6.58
N ARG A 45 9.59 0.99 -6.03
CA ARG A 45 10.04 0.96 -4.62
C ARG A 45 10.82 2.21 -4.25
N ASN A 46 11.69 2.73 -5.12
CA ASN A 46 12.42 3.97 -4.87
C ASN A 46 11.49 5.19 -4.76
N LEU A 47 10.43 5.26 -5.57
CA LEU A 47 9.44 6.34 -5.50
C LEU A 47 8.57 6.22 -4.25
N VAL A 48 8.09 5.02 -3.95
CA VAL A 48 7.31 4.70 -2.75
C VAL A 48 8.14 5.02 -1.49
N LYS A 49 9.41 4.62 -1.45
CA LYS A 49 10.35 4.97 -0.38
C LYS A 49 10.51 6.48 -0.18
N LYS A 50 10.60 7.26 -1.27
CA LYS A 50 10.65 8.74 -1.18
C LYS A 50 9.37 9.33 -0.59
N LEU A 51 8.20 8.77 -0.90
CA LEU A 51 6.92 9.20 -0.32
C LEU A 51 6.90 8.94 1.19
N TRP A 52 7.11 7.69 1.61
CA TRP A 52 7.00 7.33 3.03
C TRP A 52 8.05 8.03 3.90
N ARG A 53 9.27 8.26 3.41
CA ARG A 53 10.27 9.09 4.11
C ARG A 53 9.80 10.52 4.37
N LYS A 54 8.94 11.09 3.52
CA LYS A 54 8.36 12.41 3.75
C LYS A 54 7.17 12.34 4.72
N LEU A 55 6.29 11.36 4.55
CA LEU A 55 5.14 11.15 5.43
C LEU A 55 5.55 10.87 6.88
N LYS A 56 6.55 10.00 7.09
CA LYS A 56 7.11 9.66 8.41
C LYS A 56 7.74 10.83 9.16
N LYS A 57 8.04 11.96 8.47
CA LYS A 57 8.52 13.18 9.13
C LYS A 57 7.40 14.03 9.72
N GLU A 58 6.17 13.79 9.29
CA GLU A 58 5.00 14.61 9.64
C GLU A 58 4.07 13.87 10.62
N CYS A 59 4.10 12.53 10.63
CA CYS A 59 3.27 11.71 11.50
C CYS A 59 3.81 10.29 11.67
N LEU A 60 3.30 9.59 12.70
CA LEU A 60 3.42 8.15 12.79
C LEU A 60 2.60 7.50 11.65
N ILE A 61 3.29 6.73 10.81
CA ILE A 61 2.67 6.00 9.71
C ILE A 61 3.42 4.70 9.46
N ASP A 62 2.68 3.60 9.35
CA ASP A 62 3.21 2.29 8.98
C ASP A 62 2.13 1.41 8.34
N GLY A 63 2.52 0.29 7.76
CA GLY A 63 1.61 -0.72 7.23
C GLY A 63 2.23 -1.59 6.16
N ILE A 64 1.38 -2.18 5.33
CA ILE A 64 1.79 -3.14 4.29
C ILE A 64 1.39 -2.57 2.94
N TYR A 65 2.26 -2.73 1.95
CA TYR A 65 1.93 -2.43 0.58
C TYR A 65 2.33 -3.57 -0.35
N VAL A 66 1.61 -3.65 -1.46
CA VAL A 66 1.84 -4.58 -2.56
C VAL A 66 2.03 -3.75 -3.83
N MET A 67 2.92 -4.21 -4.68
CA MET A 67 3.18 -3.70 -6.02
C MET A 67 2.84 -4.79 -7.02
N GLU A 68 2.08 -4.45 -8.06
CA GLU A 68 1.64 -5.41 -9.06
C GLU A 68 1.61 -4.81 -10.46
N TYR A 69 1.70 -5.67 -11.48
CA TYR A 69 1.54 -5.27 -12.88
C TYR A 69 0.05 -5.26 -13.27
N GLY A 70 -0.47 -4.09 -13.65
CA GLY A 70 -1.79 -3.99 -14.26
C GLY A 70 -1.79 -4.32 -15.75
N LYS A 71 -2.97 -4.20 -16.39
CA LYS A 71 -3.25 -4.65 -17.78
C LYS A 71 -2.31 -4.14 -18.87
N ASN A 72 -1.58 -3.04 -18.64
CA ASN A 72 -0.68 -2.41 -19.62
C ASN A 72 0.81 -2.51 -19.24
N GLY A 73 1.18 -3.41 -18.32
CA GLY A 73 2.54 -3.54 -17.80
C GLY A 73 2.99 -2.38 -16.91
N LYS A 74 2.05 -1.49 -16.54
CA LYS A 74 2.25 -0.44 -15.54
C LYS A 74 2.13 -1.02 -14.15
N ILE A 75 2.95 -0.53 -13.23
CA ILE A 75 2.90 -0.95 -11.83
C ILE A 75 1.88 -0.10 -11.08
N TYR A 76 1.03 -0.77 -10.31
CA TYR A 76 0.14 -0.18 -9.32
C TYR A 76 0.64 -0.54 -7.93
N VAL A 77 0.42 0.35 -6.97
CA VAL A 77 0.71 0.09 -5.57
C VAL A 77 -0.60 0.19 -4.80
N HIS A 78 -0.87 -0.75 -3.93
CA HIS A 78 -2.01 -0.68 -3.02
C HIS A 78 -1.58 -1.20 -1.65
N GLY A 79 -2.28 -0.78 -0.60
CA GLY A 79 -1.86 -1.13 0.76
C GLY A 79 -2.84 -0.73 1.84
N LEU A 80 -2.54 -1.20 3.04
CA LEU A 80 -3.20 -0.81 4.28
C LEU A 80 -2.20 -0.06 5.15
N MET A 81 -2.69 0.92 5.89
CA MET A 81 -1.85 1.69 6.79
C MET A 81 -2.54 2.09 8.08
N ILE A 82 -1.73 2.17 9.11
CA ILE A 82 -2.00 2.83 10.38
C ILE A 82 -1.51 4.27 10.26
N CYS A 83 -2.37 5.23 10.61
CA CYS A 83 -1.99 6.63 10.69
C CYS A 83 -2.88 7.36 11.71
N GLU A 84 -2.26 8.00 12.69
CA GLU A 84 -2.97 8.70 13.78
C GLU A 84 -3.64 10.02 13.35
N LEU A 85 -3.52 10.38 12.07
CA LEU A 85 -4.10 11.60 11.53
C LEU A 85 -5.53 11.37 11.03
N SER A 86 -6.34 12.44 11.06
CA SER A 86 -7.66 12.45 10.44
C SER A 86 -7.56 12.30 8.92
N ASN A 87 -8.61 11.74 8.29
CA ASN A 87 -8.64 11.50 6.85
C ASN A 87 -8.23 12.74 6.02
N SER A 88 -8.75 13.92 6.37
CA SER A 88 -8.39 15.19 5.72
C SER A 88 -6.91 15.54 5.81
N LYS A 89 -6.25 15.24 6.93
CA LYS A 89 -4.82 15.51 7.12
C LYS A 89 -3.97 14.52 6.33
N VAL A 90 -4.35 13.24 6.33
CA VAL A 90 -3.68 12.21 5.51
C VAL A 90 -3.81 12.55 4.03
N ASP A 91 -5.01 12.88 3.58
CA ASP A 91 -5.29 13.28 2.20
C ASP A 91 -4.44 14.49 1.78
N ASN A 92 -4.34 15.52 2.63
CA ASN A 92 -3.47 16.66 2.41
C ASN A 92 -1.99 16.27 2.26
N LEU A 93 -1.51 15.29 3.03
CA LEU A 93 -0.12 14.82 2.92
C LEU A 93 0.13 14.06 1.61
N PHE A 94 -0.79 13.19 1.19
CA PHE A 94 -0.70 12.49 -0.10
C PHE A 94 -0.78 13.49 -1.27
N ASN A 95 -1.67 14.48 -1.20
CA ASN A 95 -1.70 15.59 -2.16
C ASN A 95 -0.37 16.36 -2.20
N LYS A 96 0.16 16.73 -1.03
CA LYS A 96 1.40 17.50 -0.89
C LYS A 96 2.63 16.74 -1.41
N TYR A 97 2.72 15.43 -1.23
CA TYR A 97 3.95 14.67 -1.50
C TYR A 97 3.90 13.68 -2.66
N TRP A 98 2.72 13.19 -3.01
CA TRP A 98 2.52 12.27 -4.13
C TRP A 98 1.97 12.99 -5.36
N SER A 99 0.83 13.66 -5.23
CA SER A 99 0.15 14.30 -6.38
C SER A 99 0.98 15.42 -7.01
N SER A 100 1.64 16.24 -6.18
CA SER A 100 2.56 17.29 -6.61
C SER A 100 3.77 16.75 -7.40
N GLY A 101 4.18 15.51 -7.14
CA GLY A 101 5.24 14.79 -7.87
C GLY A 101 4.76 14.08 -9.13
N GLY A 102 3.49 14.26 -9.52
CA GLY A 102 2.89 13.59 -10.67
C GLY A 102 2.34 12.20 -10.37
N GLY A 103 2.02 11.90 -9.12
CA GLY A 103 1.24 10.72 -8.75
C GLY A 103 -0.27 10.94 -8.88
N ILE A 104 -1.03 9.85 -8.87
CA ILE A 104 -2.46 9.83 -8.55
C ILE A 104 -2.61 8.86 -7.39
N TYR A 105 -3.44 9.19 -6.41
CA TYR A 105 -3.75 8.28 -5.32
C TYR A 105 -5.26 8.15 -5.10
N TRP A 106 -5.61 7.07 -4.44
CA TRP A 106 -6.90 6.81 -3.83
C TRP A 106 -6.65 6.50 -2.35
N LEU A 107 -7.54 6.98 -1.49
CA LEU A 107 -7.48 6.81 -0.04
C LEU A 107 -8.91 6.66 0.48
N ASP A 108 -9.16 5.60 1.23
CA ASP A 108 -10.42 5.38 1.93
C ASP A 108 -10.16 4.93 3.37
N LYS A 109 -11.14 5.14 4.24
CA LYS A 109 -11.11 4.58 5.59
C LYS A 109 -11.25 3.06 5.50
N PHE A 110 -10.44 2.36 6.28
CA PHE A 110 -10.59 0.92 6.41
C PHE A 110 -11.90 0.59 7.13
N ASP A 111 -12.64 -0.36 6.58
CA ASP A 111 -13.91 -0.83 7.10
C ASP A 111 -13.83 -2.36 7.20
N ARG A 112 -13.69 -2.86 8.44
CA ARG A 112 -13.50 -4.29 8.71
C ARG A 112 -14.74 -5.12 8.35
N ASP A 113 -15.93 -4.53 8.46
CA ASP A 113 -17.20 -5.23 8.29
C ASP A 113 -17.61 -5.32 6.82
N LYS A 114 -17.06 -4.45 5.97
CA LYS A 114 -17.01 -4.68 4.52
C LYS A 114 -15.98 -5.77 4.27
N GLY A 115 -16.42 -7.02 4.40
CA GLY A 115 -15.64 -8.26 4.49
C GLY A 115 -14.51 -8.53 3.49
N ASP A 116 -14.18 -7.60 2.59
CA ASP A 116 -13.28 -7.79 1.46
C ASP A 116 -12.17 -6.74 1.33
N TYR A 117 -11.76 -5.94 2.34
CA TYR A 117 -10.61 -5.02 2.16
C TYR A 117 -9.24 -5.71 2.26
N ASN A 118 -9.12 -6.73 3.10
CA ASN A 118 -7.97 -7.65 3.05
C ASN A 118 -7.97 -8.37 1.69
N LEU A 119 -9.17 -8.69 1.19
CA LEU A 119 -9.36 -9.19 -0.16
C LEU A 119 -9.05 -8.12 -1.22
N TYR A 120 -9.25 -6.82 -1.08
CA TYR A 120 -8.94 -5.85 -2.15
C TYR A 120 -7.44 -5.76 -2.51
N ILE A 121 -6.54 -6.06 -1.56
CA ILE A 121 -5.10 -6.23 -1.80
C ILE A 121 -4.77 -7.59 -2.46
N ILE A 122 -5.71 -8.54 -2.41
CA ILE A 122 -5.53 -9.97 -2.73
C ILE A 122 -6.47 -10.44 -3.88
N GLU A 123 -7.55 -9.73 -4.21
CA GLU A 123 -8.66 -10.17 -5.08
C GLU A 123 -8.43 -9.80 -6.52
N ASP A 124 -7.81 -8.65 -6.78
CA ASP A 124 -7.66 -8.15 -8.14
C ASP A 124 -6.20 -8.19 -8.59
N ASN A 125 -5.90 -9.15 -9.46
CA ASN A 125 -4.76 -9.22 -10.39
C ASN A 125 -3.51 -10.06 -10.04
N TYR A 126 -3.69 -11.25 -9.44
CA TYR A 126 -2.73 -12.36 -9.66
C TYR A 126 -2.72 -12.90 -11.12
N LYS A 127 -3.05 -12.07 -12.12
CA LYS A 127 -3.10 -12.50 -13.52
C LYS A 127 -1.73 -12.89 -14.08
N ASN A 128 -0.63 -12.59 -13.38
CA ASN A 128 0.73 -12.77 -13.91
C ASN A 128 1.80 -13.30 -12.93
N ASP A 129 1.50 -13.77 -11.71
CA ASP A 129 2.52 -14.23 -10.72
C ASP A 129 3.62 -13.20 -10.37
N LEU A 130 3.47 -11.97 -10.81
CA LEU A 130 4.48 -10.91 -10.73
C LEU A 130 3.94 -9.79 -9.84
N PHE A 131 4.04 -10.01 -8.53
CA PHE A 131 3.81 -9.00 -7.50
C PHE A 131 4.96 -9.02 -6.50
N ASP A 132 5.08 -7.94 -5.74
CA ASP A 132 6.10 -7.79 -4.70
C ASP A 132 5.48 -6.99 -3.56
N TYR A 133 5.77 -7.37 -2.31
CA TYR A 133 5.17 -6.74 -1.13
C TYR A 133 6.23 -6.45 -0.08
N ASP A 134 5.99 -5.42 0.73
CA ASP A 134 6.87 -5.08 1.84
C ASP A 134 6.08 -4.30 2.90
N ILE A 135 6.68 -4.17 4.08
CA ILE A 135 6.19 -3.31 5.14
C ILE A 135 6.77 -1.90 4.99
N ILE A 136 5.96 -0.87 5.27
CA ILE A 136 6.35 0.54 5.16
C ILE A 136 7.51 0.85 6.12
N SER A 137 7.59 0.18 7.27
CA SER A 137 8.69 0.27 8.24
C SER A 137 10.05 -0.10 7.65
N ASN A 138 10.12 -0.97 6.64
CA ASN A 138 11.36 -1.31 5.93
C ASN A 138 11.86 -0.21 4.98
N LEU A 139 11.01 0.77 4.66
CA LEU A 139 11.33 1.87 3.74
C LEU A 139 12.06 3.05 4.42
N ASN A 140 13.09 2.75 5.22
CA ASN A 140 13.92 3.74 5.92
C ASN A 140 14.95 4.41 5.02
#